data_AF-A0A497D888-F1
#
_entry.id   AF-A0A497D888-F1
#
_cell.length_a   1.000
_cell.length_b   1.000
_cell.length_c   1.000
_cell.angle_alpha   90.00
_cell.angle_beta   90.00
_cell.angle_gamma   90.00
#
_symmetry.space_group_name_H-M   'P 1'
#
loop_
_entity.id
_entity.type
_entity.pdbx_description
1 polymer ?
#
loop_
_entity_poly.entity_id
_entity_poly.type
_entity_poly.pdbx_seq_one_letter_code
_entity_poly.pdbx_strand_id
1 'polypeptide(L)'
;MFIHGKRLMPAALFALLLLCGLSTPVNSLAQNKEADTLYMKHSPKKANLWAILPGGGQVYNKKYWKLPIVYAGFGVIGYLAVTNRSEYLKYHDAYICSATLGEQCEDPLAQKYSTDDLKSIRDYYRRNTELSFIAGAAWYILQMVDAVV
;
A
#
# COMPACT_ATOMS: atom_id res chain seq x y z
N MET A 1 20.78 0.41 -43.08
CA MET A 1 19.89 -0.75 -42.83
C MET A 1 19.00 -0.39 -41.64
N PHE A 2 17.72 -0.10 -41.93
CA PHE A 2 16.48 -0.03 -41.11
C PHE A 2 16.59 -0.15 -39.55
N ILE A 3 16.27 0.89 -38.75
CA ILE A 3 14.96 1.41 -38.24
C ILE A 3 14.32 0.60 -37.07
N HIS A 4 14.26 1.26 -35.90
CA HIS A 4 13.23 1.33 -34.81
C HIS A 4 12.50 0.08 -34.25
N GLY A 5 12.32 0.08 -32.92
CA GLY A 5 11.17 -0.58 -32.28
C GLY A 5 11.15 -0.57 -30.73
N LYS A 6 10.58 0.47 -30.11
CA LYS A 6 10.14 0.47 -28.69
C LYS A 6 8.84 -0.34 -28.54
N ARG A 7 8.70 -1.25 -27.56
CA ARG A 7 7.45 -1.64 -26.84
C ARG A 7 7.84 -2.33 -25.52
N LEU A 8 7.69 -1.70 -24.34
CA LEU A 8 6.51 -1.72 -23.46
C LEU A 8 6.02 -3.12 -23.04
N MET A 9 5.85 -3.27 -21.72
CA MET A 9 5.06 -4.24 -20.94
C MET A 9 5.79 -5.46 -20.34
N PRO A 10 5.31 -6.04 -19.21
CA PRO A 10 4.73 -5.40 -18.03
C PRO A 10 5.23 -6.01 -16.69
N ALA A 11 4.88 -5.34 -15.60
CA ALA A 11 5.04 -5.75 -14.20
C ALA A 11 4.34 -7.09 -13.85
N ALA A 12 4.95 -8.22 -14.20
CA ALA A 12 4.38 -9.55 -13.97
C ALA A 12 5.42 -10.56 -13.46
N LEU A 13 6.17 -10.24 -12.39
CA LEU A 13 7.18 -11.17 -11.85
C LEU A 13 7.21 -11.33 -10.32
N PHE A 14 6.11 -11.04 -9.61
CA PHE A 14 5.99 -11.39 -8.19
C PHE A 14 4.56 -11.87 -7.84
N ALA A 15 4.04 -12.82 -8.62
CA ALA A 15 2.81 -13.54 -8.32
C ALA A 15 2.97 -15.02 -8.68
N LEU A 16 3.89 -15.71 -7.99
CA LEU A 16 4.02 -17.16 -8.11
C LEU A 16 4.54 -17.76 -6.81
N LEU A 17 3.67 -17.88 -5.81
CA LEU A 17 3.85 -18.79 -4.66
C LEU A 17 2.50 -18.98 -3.93
N LEU A 18 1.50 -19.47 -4.66
CA LEU A 18 0.33 -20.12 -4.08
C LEU A 18 -0.07 -21.28 -4.99
N LEU A 19 0.13 -22.50 -4.46
CA LEU A 19 -0.59 -23.77 -4.70
C LEU A 19 0.34 -24.98 -4.93
N CYS A 20 0.73 -25.62 -3.82
CA CYS A 20 0.82 -27.08 -3.67
C CYS A 20 0.95 -27.35 -2.15
N GLY A 21 -0.12 -27.74 -1.44
CA GLY A 21 -0.40 -29.15 -1.12
C GLY A 21 0.15 -29.47 0.30
N LEU A 22 -0.47 -30.18 1.23
CA LEU A 22 -1.59 -31.11 1.25
C LEU A 22 -2.23 -31.08 2.66
N SER A 23 -3.51 -31.45 2.68
CA SER A 23 -4.29 -31.97 3.81
C SER A 23 -3.54 -32.84 4.83
N THR A 24 -3.83 -32.64 6.12
CA THR A 24 -3.84 -33.74 7.11
C THR A 24 -5.23 -33.85 7.73
N PRO A 25 -5.75 -35.07 7.97
CA PRO A 25 -7.08 -35.28 8.50
C PRO A 25 -7.16 -34.97 10.00
N VAL A 26 -8.34 -34.55 10.42
CA VAL A 26 -8.76 -34.39 11.81
C VAL A 26 -8.65 -35.72 12.54
N ASN A 27 -7.91 -35.76 13.65
CA ASN A 27 -8.06 -36.79 14.68
C ASN A 27 -8.56 -36.14 15.97
N SER A 28 -9.85 -36.31 16.27
CA SER A 28 -10.39 -36.12 17.60
C SER A 28 -10.21 -37.41 18.39
N LEU A 29 -9.33 -37.41 19.38
CA LEU A 29 -9.41 -38.34 20.50
C LEU A 29 -9.65 -37.52 21.75
N ALA A 30 -10.86 -37.68 22.27
CA ALA A 30 -11.27 -37.15 23.55
C ALA A 30 -10.35 -37.68 24.65
N GLN A 31 -9.61 -36.78 25.31
CA GLN A 31 -9.23 -36.96 26.69
C GLN A 31 -9.41 -35.64 27.46
N ASN A 32 -10.40 -35.71 28.36
CA ASN A 32 -10.53 -35.02 29.65
C ASN A 32 -11.07 -33.57 29.64
N LYS A 33 -12.40 -33.52 29.85
CA LYS A 33 -13.11 -32.43 30.53
C LYS A 33 -12.62 -32.31 31.98
N GLU A 34 -12.56 -31.07 32.46
CA GLU A 34 -12.35 -30.59 33.84
C GLU A 34 -10.94 -30.69 34.44
N ALA A 35 -10.16 -29.61 34.26
CA ALA A 35 -9.67 -28.76 35.37
C ALA A 35 -8.67 -27.74 34.81
N ASP A 36 -9.19 -26.57 34.42
CA ASP A 36 -8.69 -25.23 34.74
C ASP A 36 -9.24 -24.28 33.68
N THR A 37 -10.52 -23.91 33.84
CA THR A 37 -11.01 -22.63 33.31
C THR A 37 -10.27 -21.53 34.06
N LEU A 38 -8.98 -21.36 33.75
CA LEU A 38 -8.29 -20.11 33.97
C LEU A 38 -9.00 -19.13 33.03
N TYR A 39 -10.06 -18.51 33.56
CA TYR A 39 -10.73 -17.37 32.98
C TYR A 39 -9.64 -16.33 32.77
N MET A 40 -9.05 -16.32 31.57
CA MET A 40 -8.14 -15.25 31.16
C MET A 40 -9.01 -14.01 31.14
N LYS A 41 -9.00 -13.32 32.28
CA LYS A 41 -9.55 -11.99 32.45
C LYS A 41 -8.71 -11.09 31.56
N HIS A 42 -9.08 -11.04 30.28
CA HIS A 42 -8.54 -10.11 29.31
C HIS A 42 -8.87 -8.72 29.87
N SER A 43 -7.86 -8.10 30.48
CA SER A 43 -7.98 -6.75 31.03
C SER A 43 -8.21 -5.80 29.85
N PRO A 44 -9.40 -5.19 29.70
CA PRO A 44 -9.72 -4.31 28.57
C PRO A 44 -8.75 -3.12 28.49
N LYS A 45 -8.21 -2.72 29.65
CA LYS A 45 -7.24 -1.62 29.78
C LYS A 45 -5.90 -1.91 29.09
N LYS A 46 -5.48 -3.18 29.01
CA LYS A 46 -4.24 -3.55 28.30
C LYS A 46 -4.48 -3.67 26.80
N ALA A 47 -5.66 -4.14 26.36
CA ALA A 47 -6.01 -4.22 24.94
C ALA A 47 -6.03 -2.85 24.24
N ASN A 48 -6.52 -1.81 24.92
CA ASN A 48 -6.59 -0.45 24.37
C ASN A 48 -5.22 0.21 24.17
N LEU A 49 -4.22 -0.10 25.00
CA LEU A 49 -2.89 0.51 24.86
C LEU A 49 -2.15 0.00 23.61
N TRP A 50 -2.38 -1.25 23.23
CA TRP A 50 -1.79 -1.84 22.03
C TRP A 50 -2.58 -1.51 20.75
N ALA A 51 -3.88 -1.24 20.84
CA ALA A 51 -4.74 -0.89 19.71
C ALA A 51 -4.40 0.45 19.02
N ILE A 52 -3.56 1.30 19.63
CA ILE A 52 -3.10 2.56 19.05
C ILE A 52 -2.16 2.32 17.86
N LEU A 53 -1.43 1.19 17.87
CA LEU A 53 -0.62 0.79 16.73
C LEU A 53 -1.48 -0.01 15.74
N PRO A 54 -1.39 0.28 14.43
CA PRO A 54 -2.11 -0.51 13.43
C PRO A 54 -1.71 -1.99 13.56
N GLY A 55 -2.70 -2.85 13.83
CA GLY A 55 -2.51 -4.29 14.06
C GLY A 55 -2.37 -4.74 15.52
N GLY A 56 -2.36 -3.84 16.51
CA GLY A 56 -2.20 -4.22 17.92
C GLY A 56 -3.32 -5.10 18.49
N GLY A 57 -4.55 -4.98 17.98
CA GLY A 57 -5.64 -5.90 18.29
C GLY A 57 -5.44 -7.32 17.74
N GLN A 58 -4.74 -7.47 16.60
CA GLN A 58 -4.43 -8.78 16.01
C GLN A 58 -3.34 -9.51 16.80
N VAL A 59 -2.35 -8.77 17.33
CA VAL A 59 -1.31 -9.30 18.24
C VAL A 59 -1.94 -9.75 19.55
N TYR A 60 -2.85 -8.95 20.13
CA TYR A 60 -3.58 -9.31 21.35
C TYR A 60 -4.44 -10.57 21.17
N ASN A 61 -5.11 -10.70 20.02
CA ASN A 61 -5.93 -11.87 19.66
C ASN A 61 -5.11 -13.04 19.06
N LYS A 62 -3.77 -12.98 19.06
CA LYS A 62 -2.84 -13.98 18.48
C LYS A 62 -3.12 -14.34 17.00
N LYS A 63 -3.82 -13.48 16.25
CA LYS A 63 -4.17 -13.68 14.83
C LYS A 63 -3.07 -13.13 13.91
N TYR A 64 -1.83 -13.58 14.09
CA TYR A 64 -0.64 -13.07 13.37
C TYR A 64 -0.69 -13.29 11.85
N TRP A 65 -1.44 -14.29 11.40
CA TRP A 65 -1.54 -14.62 9.97
C TRP A 65 -2.15 -13.50 9.12
N LYS A 66 -2.90 -12.56 9.73
CA LYS A 66 -3.46 -11.39 9.03
C LYS A 66 -2.41 -10.28 8.81
N LEU A 67 -1.35 -10.22 9.62
CA LEU A 67 -0.37 -9.12 9.59
C LEU A 67 0.32 -8.97 8.24
N PRO A 68 0.78 -10.03 7.53
CA PRO A 68 1.38 -9.88 6.22
C PRO A 68 0.48 -9.14 5.22
N ILE A 69 -0.84 -9.36 5.27
CA ILE A 69 -1.80 -8.71 4.38
C ILE A 69 -1.93 -7.23 4.72
N VAL A 70 -2.01 -6.90 6.01
CA VAL A 70 -2.12 -5.52 6.49
C VAL A 70 -0.92 -4.68 6.05
N TYR A 71 0.29 -5.19 6.32
CA TYR A 71 1.53 -4.50 5.96
C TYR A 71 1.78 -4.50 4.45
N ALA A 72 1.37 -5.54 3.71
CA ALA A 72 1.40 -5.51 2.25
C ALA A 72 0.52 -4.40 1.69
N GLY A 73 -0.71 -4.23 2.22
CA GLY A 73 -1.61 -3.14 1.81
C GLY A 73 -1.01 -1.76 2.07
N PHE A 74 -0.49 -1.52 3.28
CA PHE A 74 0.22 -0.25 3.58
C PHE A 74 1.47 -0.06 2.71
N GLY A 75 2.21 -1.13 2.44
CA GLY A 75 3.40 -1.10 1.59
C GLY A 75 3.07 -0.67 0.16
N VAL A 76 2.03 -1.25 -0.44
CA VAL A 76 1.57 -0.90 -1.79
C VAL A 76 1.08 0.55 -1.84
N ILE A 77 0.21 0.96 -0.90
CA ILE A 77 -0.32 2.33 -0.87
C ILE A 77 0.81 3.34 -0.64
N GLY A 78 1.72 3.05 0.28
CA GLY A 78 2.89 3.90 0.56
C GLY A 78 3.81 4.05 -0.65
N TYR A 79 4.09 2.94 -1.35
CA TYR A 79 4.85 2.96 -2.59
C TYR A 79 4.20 3.84 -3.65
N LEU A 80 2.89 3.69 -3.86
CA LEU A 80 2.13 4.52 -4.80
C LEU A 80 2.14 6.01 -4.38
N ALA A 81 1.96 6.31 -3.10
CA ALA A 81 1.99 7.70 -2.61
C ALA A 81 3.34 8.36 -2.87
N VAL A 82 4.45 7.69 -2.53
CA VAL A 82 5.81 8.25 -2.67
C VAL A 82 6.18 8.42 -4.14
N THR A 83 5.92 7.40 -4.96
CA THR A 83 6.24 7.47 -6.40
C THR A 83 5.43 8.53 -7.12
N ASN A 84 4.11 8.58 -6.91
CA ASN A 84 3.27 9.63 -7.50
C ASN A 84 3.67 11.02 -7.00
N ARG A 85 4.04 11.19 -5.73
CA ARG A 85 4.48 12.48 -5.18
C ARG A 85 5.80 12.93 -5.81
N SER A 86 6.74 12.00 -5.99
CA SER A 86 8.04 12.27 -6.62
C SER A 86 7.87 12.70 -8.07
N GLU A 87 7.07 11.97 -8.86
CA GLU A 87 6.78 12.33 -10.24
C GLU A 87 6.04 13.67 -10.32
N TYR A 88 5.05 13.91 -9.44
CA TYR A 88 4.37 15.20 -9.37
C TYR A 88 5.35 16.37 -9.19
N LEU A 89 6.38 16.24 -8.33
CA LEU A 89 7.39 17.29 -8.17
C LEU A 89 8.17 17.55 -9.45
N LYS A 90 8.67 16.50 -10.11
CA LYS A 90 9.43 16.63 -11.35
C LYS A 90 8.63 17.35 -12.44
N TYR A 91 7.39 16.93 -12.66
CA TYR A 91 6.53 17.55 -13.67
C TYR A 91 6.02 18.93 -13.25
N HIS A 92 5.88 19.19 -11.95
CA HIS A 92 5.56 20.51 -11.43
C HIS A 92 6.70 21.51 -11.70
N ASP A 93 7.93 21.15 -11.40
CA ASP A 93 9.09 22.02 -11.56
C ASP A 93 9.37 22.28 -13.05
N ALA A 94 9.28 21.24 -13.89
CA ALA A 94 9.34 21.38 -15.34
C ALA A 94 8.22 22.28 -15.91
N TYR A 95 6.99 22.13 -15.41
CA TYR A 95 5.86 22.99 -15.80
C TYR A 95 6.12 24.45 -15.43
N ILE A 96 6.59 24.74 -14.20
CA ILE A 96 6.89 26.11 -13.77
C ILE A 96 7.99 26.71 -14.62
N CYS A 97 9.07 25.96 -14.87
CA CYS A 97 10.17 26.40 -15.72
C CYS A 97 9.69 26.73 -17.13
N SER A 98 8.94 25.82 -17.77
CA SER A 98 8.36 26.03 -19.10
C SER A 98 7.41 27.23 -19.15
N ALA A 99 6.51 27.36 -18.17
CA ALA A 99 5.52 28.44 -18.12
C ALA A 99 6.15 29.82 -17.85
N THR A 100 7.30 29.87 -17.17
CA THR A 100 7.94 31.13 -16.77
C THR A 100 9.00 31.57 -17.78
N LEU A 101 9.82 30.62 -18.26
CA LEU A 101 11.00 30.89 -19.08
C LEU A 101 10.78 30.56 -20.56
N GLY A 102 9.72 29.83 -20.90
CA GLY A 102 9.44 29.41 -22.27
C GLY A 102 10.63 28.66 -22.88
N GLU A 103 11.16 29.18 -23.98
CA GLU A 103 12.31 28.62 -24.71
C GLU A 103 13.62 28.66 -23.90
N GLN A 104 13.74 29.50 -22.88
CA GLN A 104 14.93 29.60 -22.02
C GLN A 104 14.98 28.52 -20.94
N CYS A 105 13.96 27.67 -20.83
CA CYS A 105 13.93 26.59 -19.85
C CYS A 105 14.85 25.43 -20.27
N GLU A 106 15.83 25.10 -19.42
CA GLU A 106 16.78 24.01 -19.64
C GLU A 106 16.33 22.66 -19.04
N ASP A 107 15.14 22.59 -18.44
CA ASP A 107 14.63 21.34 -17.88
C ASP A 107 14.39 20.29 -18.99
N PRO A 108 14.96 19.07 -18.88
CA PRO A 108 14.83 18.05 -19.92
C PRO A 108 13.39 17.60 -20.21
N LEU A 109 12.49 17.66 -19.22
CA LEU A 109 11.08 17.35 -19.40
C LEU A 109 10.38 18.50 -20.13
N ALA A 110 10.74 19.74 -19.84
CA ALA A 110 10.19 20.91 -20.52
C ALA A 110 10.58 20.98 -22.00
N GLN A 111 11.75 20.47 -22.37
CA GLN A 111 12.17 20.37 -23.78
C GLN A 111 11.48 19.21 -24.52
N LYS A 112 10.96 18.22 -23.78
CA LYS A 112 10.34 17.01 -24.34
C LYS A 112 8.84 17.11 -24.52
N TYR A 113 8.15 17.92 -23.71
CA TYR A 113 6.70 18.01 -23.64
C TYR A 113 6.25 19.47 -23.75
N SER A 114 5.06 19.70 -24.34
CA SER A 114 4.48 21.04 -24.33
C SER A 114 4.09 21.47 -22.92
N THR A 115 3.95 22.77 -22.66
CA THR A 115 3.51 23.28 -21.36
C THR A 115 2.15 22.71 -20.93
N ASP A 116 1.23 22.50 -21.88
CA ASP A 116 -0.08 21.90 -21.63
C ASP A 116 0.02 20.40 -21.31
N ASP A 117 0.92 19.67 -21.98
CA ASP A 117 1.20 18.27 -21.64
C ASP A 117 1.78 18.14 -20.23
N LEU A 118 2.76 18.97 -19.89
CA LEU A 118 3.36 19.01 -18.54
C LEU A 118 2.29 19.29 -17.48
N LYS A 119 1.37 20.22 -17.75
CA LYS A 119 0.24 20.53 -16.87
C LYS A 119 -0.65 19.30 -16.66
N SER A 120 -1.02 18.61 -17.74
CA SER A 120 -1.86 17.42 -17.71
C SER A 120 -1.20 16.27 -16.94
N ILE A 121 0.08 16.01 -17.19
CA ILE A 121 0.86 14.96 -16.53
C ILE A 121 1.06 15.28 -15.04
N ARG A 122 1.42 16.51 -14.71
CA ARG A 122 1.50 17.00 -13.32
C ARG A 122 0.17 16.77 -12.60
N ASP A 123 -0.95 17.17 -13.20
CA ASP A 123 -2.27 17.04 -12.58
C ASP A 123 -2.69 15.57 -12.43
N TYR A 124 -2.27 14.69 -13.34
CA TYR A 124 -2.42 13.26 -13.18
C TYR A 124 -1.70 12.74 -11.94
N TYR A 125 -0.41 13.05 -11.76
CA TYR A 125 0.34 12.58 -10.58
C TYR A 125 -0.14 13.23 -9.27
N ARG A 126 -0.59 14.48 -9.32
CA ARG A 126 -1.22 15.15 -8.17
C ARG A 126 -2.46 14.39 -7.70
N ARG A 127 -3.40 14.11 -8.62
CA ARG A 127 -4.61 13.35 -8.30
C ARG A 127 -4.30 11.96 -7.76
N ASN A 128 -3.33 11.25 -8.34
CA ASN A 128 -2.96 9.92 -7.86
C ASN A 128 -2.28 9.94 -6.49
N THR A 129 -1.54 11.00 -6.17
CA THR A 129 -0.99 11.21 -4.82
C THR A 129 -2.11 11.41 -3.81
N GLU A 130 -3.07 12.29 -4.12
CA GLU A 130 -4.25 12.54 -3.29
C GLU A 130 -5.08 11.25 -3.09
N LEU A 131 -5.31 10.49 -4.17
CA LEU A 131 -5.98 9.20 -4.12
C LEU A 131 -5.23 8.17 -3.28
N SER A 132 -3.89 8.15 -3.32
CA SER A 132 -3.09 7.24 -2.50
C SER A 132 -3.26 7.55 -1.01
N PHE A 133 -3.33 8.84 -0.63
CA PHE A 133 -3.61 9.23 0.75
C PHE A 133 -5.04 8.88 1.18
N ILE A 134 -6.03 9.10 0.31
CA ILE A 134 -7.42 8.70 0.58
C ILE A 134 -7.52 7.18 0.75
N ALA A 135 -6.88 6.41 -0.14
CA ALA A 135 -6.82 4.96 -0.05
C ALA A 135 -6.12 4.50 1.24
N GLY A 136 -5.04 5.16 1.65
CA GLY A 136 -4.35 4.88 2.91
C GLY A 136 -5.22 5.13 4.13
N ALA A 137 -5.97 6.23 4.15
CA ALA A 137 -6.93 6.52 5.22
C ALA A 137 -8.06 5.48 5.25
N ALA A 138 -8.62 5.12 4.09
CA ALA A 138 -9.64 4.08 3.98
C ALA A 138 -9.13 2.72 4.45
N TRP A 139 -7.91 2.34 4.06
CA TRP A 139 -7.24 1.13 4.51
C TRP A 139 -7.04 1.12 6.03
N TYR A 140 -6.57 2.23 6.60
CA TYR A 140 -6.42 2.37 8.04
C TYR A 140 -7.75 2.20 8.79
N ILE A 141 -8.83 2.82 8.31
CA ILE A 141 -10.16 2.69 8.91
C ILE A 141 -10.64 1.23 8.83
N LEU A 142 -10.45 0.57 7.68
CA LEU A 142 -10.80 -0.85 7.52
C LEU A 142 -10.07 -1.73 8.57
N GLN A 143 -8.79 -1.45 8.83
CA GLN A 143 -8.03 -2.15 9.85
C GLN A 143 -8.55 -1.92 11.27
N MET A 144 -9.08 -0.73 11.58
CA MET A 144 -9.70 -0.47 12.88
C MET A 144 -11.00 -1.26 13.04
N VAL A 145 -11.85 -1.31 12.00
CA VAL A 145 -13.12 -2.05 12.06
C VAL A 145 -12.90 -3.55 12.23
N ASP A 146 -11.96 -4.16 11.48
CA ASP A 146 -11.61 -5.59 11.63
C ASP A 146 -10.93 -5.91 12.99
N ALA A 147 -10.39 -4.90 13.68
CA ALA A 147 -9.79 -5.09 15.01
C ALA A 147 -10.81 -5.02 16.16
N VAL A 148 -11.96 -4.37 15.96
CA VAL A 148 -13.00 -4.19 16.98
C VAL A 148 -13.91 -5.43 17.12
N VAL A 149 -14.01 -6.25 16.07
CA VAL A 149 -14.85 -7.46 16.00
C VAL A 149 -14.01 -8.73 16.17
#